data_AF-A0A1G2KN20-F1
#
_entry.id   AF-A0A1G2KN20-F1
#
_cell.length_a   1.000
_cell.length_b   1.000
_cell.length_c   1.000
_cell.angle_alpha   90.00
_cell.angle_beta   90.00
_cell.angle_gamma   90.00
#
_symmetry.space_group_name_H-M   'P 1'
#
loop_
_entity.id
_entity.type
_entity.pdbx_description
1 polymer ?
#
loop_
_entity_poly.entity_id
_entity_poly.type
_entity_poly.pdbx_seq_one_letter_code
_entity_poly.pdbx_strand_id
1 'polypeptide(L)' 'MKKTTQDRKESGYTIGRDAFAKISAVEGVHLTNEMQKDFKAFEQKGLSHQDRREAISKKYTH' A
#
# COMPACT_ATOMS: atom_id res chain seq x y z
N MET A 1 -23.39 35.90 8.01
CA MET A 1 -23.40 34.43 7.90
C MET A 1 -22.15 33.99 7.15
N LYS A 2 -21.30 33.15 7.75
CA LYS A 2 -19.97 32.79 7.21
C LYS A 2 -20.15 31.78 6.06
N LYS A 3 -19.61 32.08 4.88
CA LYS A 3 -19.56 31.16 3.73
C LYS A 3 -18.62 30.01 4.11
N THR A 4 -19.14 28.80 4.22
CA THR A 4 -18.33 27.59 4.39
C THR A 4 -17.66 27.29 3.05
N THR A 5 -16.39 27.66 2.91
CA THR A 5 -15.55 27.18 1.81
C THR A 5 -15.46 25.67 1.96
N GLN A 6 -16.17 24.95 1.10
CA GLN A 6 -16.12 23.50 1.04
C GLN A 6 -14.74 23.11 0.51
N ASP A 7 -13.87 22.67 1.41
CA ASP A 7 -12.52 22.21 1.12
C ASP A 7 -12.62 21.00 0.16
N ARG A 8 -12.45 21.25 -1.14
CA ARG A 8 -12.37 20.19 -2.15
C ARG A 8 -11.04 19.49 -1.92
N LYS A 9 -11.03 18.46 -1.08
CA LYS A 9 -9.95 17.46 -1.07
C LYS A 9 -9.75 17.01 -2.50
N GLU A 10 -8.62 17.36 -3.11
CA GLU A 10 -8.21 16.76 -4.37
C GLU A 10 -8.13 15.25 -4.14
N SER A 11 -9.12 14.51 -4.63
CA SER A 11 -9.13 13.07 -4.56
C SER A 11 -8.10 12.57 -5.57
N GLY A 12 -6.85 12.42 -5.11
CA GLY A 12 -5.80 11.82 -5.92
C GLY A 12 -6.25 10.45 -6.43
N TYR A 13 -5.89 10.14 -7.68
CA TYR A 13 -6.17 8.83 -8.26
C TYR A 13 -5.31 7.78 -7.54
N THR A 14 -5.96 6.87 -6.82
CA THR A 14 -5.28 5.77 -6.13
C THR A 14 -5.61 4.46 -6.84
N ILE A 15 -4.60 3.65 -7.13
CA ILE A 15 -4.79 2.29 -7.63
C ILE A 15 -4.63 1.27 -6.50
N GLY A 16 -5.38 0.18 -6.60
CA GLY A 16 -5.24 -0.96 -5.69
C GLY A 16 -3.93 -1.72 -5.89
N ARG A 17 -3.59 -2.55 -4.90
CA ARG A 17 -2.34 -3.34 -4.88
C ARG A 17 -2.20 -4.28 -6.08
N ASP A 18 -3.29 -4.91 -6.50
CA ASP A 18 -3.29 -5.83 -7.65
C ASP A 18 -3.01 -5.09 -8.96
N ALA A 19 -3.54 -3.87 -9.11
CA ALA A 19 -3.27 -3.03 -10.27
C ALA A 19 -1.81 -2.54 -10.25
N PHE A 20 -1.32 -2.11 -9.08
CA PHE A 20 0.08 -1.73 -8.91
C PHE A 20 1.04 -2.90 -9.23
N ALA A 21 0.73 -4.12 -8.77
CA ALA A 21 1.54 -5.32 -9.05
C ALA A 21 1.64 -5.64 -10.54
N LYS A 22 0.57 -5.41 -11.32
CA LYS A 22 0.61 -5.58 -12.79
C LYS A 22 1.54 -4.57 -13.45
N ILE A 23 1.59 -3.33 -12.95
CA ILE A 23 2.50 -2.30 -13.45
C ILE A 23 3.94 -2.67 -13.10
N SER A 24 4.21 -3.01 -11.84
CA SER A 24 5.54 -3.43 -11.37
C SER A 24 6.09 -4.65 -12.12
N ALA A 25 5.21 -5.58 -12.52
CA ALA A 25 5.61 -6.75 -13.30
C ALA A 25 6.21 -6.39 -14.68
N VAL A 26 5.83 -5.25 -15.27
CA VAL A 26 6.42 -4.77 -16.54
C VAL A 26 7.91 -4.43 -16.35
N GLU A 27 8.28 -3.99 -15.14
CA GLU A 27 9.67 -3.69 -14.76
C GLU A 27 10.41 -4.94 -14.22
N GLY A 28 9.78 -6.11 -14.27
CA GLY A 28 10.32 -7.36 -13.72
C GLY A 28 10.24 -7.44 -12.19
N VAL A 29 9.52 -6.53 -11.53
CA VAL A 29 9.34 -6.53 -10.08
C VAL A 29 8.14 -7.40 -9.72
N HIS A 30 8.40 -8.54 -9.08
CA HIS A 30 7.38 -9.51 -8.67
C HIS A 30 7.45 -9.78 -7.17
N LEU A 31 6.28 -9.97 -6.55
CA LEU A 31 6.20 -10.46 -5.18
C LEU A 31 6.34 -11.98 -5.16
N THR A 32 7.21 -12.50 -4.31
CA THR A 32 7.26 -13.92 -4.02
C THR A 32 5.97 -14.37 -3.32
N ASN A 33 5.65 -15.66 -3.38
CA ASN A 33 4.49 -16.23 -2.70
C ASN A 33 4.51 -15.95 -1.18
N GLU A 34 5.70 -15.88 -0.59
CA GLU A 34 5.87 -15.55 0.83
C GLU A 34 5.50 -14.09 1.11
N MET A 35 6.03 -13.15 0.30
CA MET A 35 5.69 -11.73 0.45
C MET A 35 4.19 -11.49 0.31
N GLN A 36 3.52 -12.16 -0.63
CA GLN A 36 2.06 -12.06 -0.78
C GLN A 36 1.29 -12.55 0.46
N LYS A 37 1.73 -13.66 1.06
CA LYS A 37 1.12 -14.18 2.30
C LYS A 37 1.30 -13.23 3.47
N ASP A 38 2.50 -12.70 3.65
CA ASP A 38 2.79 -11.74 4.73
C ASP A 38 1.96 -10.47 4.57
N PHE A 39 1.86 -9.99 3.33
CA PHE A 39 1.07 -8.81 2.99
C PHE A 39 -0.41 -9.00 3.28
N LYS A 40 -0.96 -10.19 2.99
CA LYS A 40 -2.34 -10.54 3.34
C LYS A 40 -2.51 -10.63 4.86
N ALA A 41 -1.54 -11.19 5.57
CA ALA A 41 -1.57 -11.25 7.03
C ALA A 41 -1.55 -9.86 7.67
N PHE A 42 -0.83 -8.88 7.09
CA PHE A 42 -0.84 -7.50 7.57
C PHE A 42 -2.21 -6.82 7.43
N GLU A 43 -2.91 -7.08 6.32
CA GLU A 43 -4.29 -6.60 6.14
C GLU A 43 -5.23 -7.23 7.18
N GLN A 44 -5.14 -8.55 7.36
CA GLN A 44 -5.97 -9.27 8.35
C GLN A 44 -5.73 -8.78 9.78
N LYS A 45 -4.49 -8.41 10.12
CA LYS A 45 -4.13 -7.86 11.42
C LYS A 45 -4.48 -6.37 11.57
N GLY A 46 -4.86 -5.69 10.50
CA GLY A 46 -5.15 -4.26 10.53
C GLY A 46 -3.94 -3.39 10.87
N LEU A 47 -2.73 -3.80 10.47
CA LEU A 47 -1.51 -3.05 10.77
C LEU A 47 -1.55 -1.63 10.19
N SER A 48 -1.00 -0.66 10.93
CA SER A 48 -0.82 0.70 10.45
C SER A 48 0.19 0.74 9.29
N HIS A 49 0.20 1.84 8.53
CA HIS A 49 1.17 2.02 7.45
C HIS A 49 2.62 2.02 7.95
N GLN A 50 2.87 2.51 9.17
CA GLN A 50 4.21 2.53 9.74
C GLN A 50 4.67 1.12 10.12
N ASP A 51 3.84 0.38 10.86
CA ASP A 51 4.17 -0.99 11.28
C ASP A 51 4.41 -1.92 10.09
N ARG A 52 3.64 -1.73 9.01
CA ARG A 52 3.85 -2.47 7.75
C ARG A 52 5.23 -2.20 7.17
N ARG A 53 5.66 -0.93 7.12
CA ARG A 53 6.98 -0.57 6.58
C ARG A 53 8.10 -1.15 7.44
N GLU A 54 7.98 -1.06 8.76
CA GLU A 54 8.97 -1.62 9.70
C GLU A 54 9.05 -3.15 9.59
N ALA A 55 7.92 -3.84 9.47
CA ALA A 55 7.89 -5.29 9.29
C ALA A 55 8.54 -5.72 7.96
N ILE A 56 8.29 -4.97 6.88
CA ILE A 56 8.90 -5.23 5.57
C ILE A 56 10.41 -4.99 5.61
N SER A 57 10.86 -3.84 6.14
CA SER A 57 12.28 -3.52 6.17
C SER A 57 13.06 -4.54 7.00
N LYS A 58 12.53 -4.91 8.17
CA LYS A 58 13.13 -5.92 9.04
C LYS A 58 13.28 -7.28 8.37
N LYS A 59 12.33 -7.68 7.52
CA LYS A 59 12.30 -9.02 6.93
C LYS A 59 12.98 -9.12 5.56
N TYR A 60 12.94 -8.08 4.74
CA TYR A 60 13.29 -8.16 3.32
C TYR A 60 14.35 -7.17 2.85
N THR A 61 14.79 -6.23 3.69
CA THR A 61 15.89 -5.32 3.35
C THR A 61 17.14 -5.89 4.00
N HIS A 62 18.01 -6.52 3.21
CA HIS A 62 19.30 -7.06 3.60
C HIS A 62 20.38 -6.43 2.72
#